data_AF-A0A367IJQ1-F1
#
_entry.id   AF-A0A367IJQ1-F1
#
_cell.length_a   1.000
_cell.length_b   1.000
_cell.length_c   1.000
_cell.angle_alpha   90.00
_cell.angle_beta   90.00
_cell.angle_gamma   90.00
#
_symmetry.space_group_name_H-M   'P 1'
#
loop_
_entity.id
_entity.type
_entity.pdbx_description
1 polymer ?
#
loop_
_entity_poly.entity_id
_entity_poly.type
_entity_poly.pdbx_seq_one_letter_code
_entity_poly.pdbx_strand_id
1 'polypeptide(L)'
;GKVRPKRNVQKREGFYGDGLVGYDKDPFTLVPVGYYAQAKDAPFTVEIGSDALLVMEFHAHLAYTEIIGLLGGRFLKDEEGQGKLKVEYVFPCRSTSTGTQCEMDPASEVAARELFGQKGLDVVGWYHSHPTFEPQPSIRDIENQTSYQDLFRNEASGDEPFIGFIISPYNQEYANDRSQIQCLHISKKWSTTNQYRLPFACIQQIEQQLQINQDVLAAFLNLLKEYKDYENKIDMTLSFGSQSRLDKLISSLKVHLHMSPEDNESFLENIKQMVQQHFIQHPTQTTVQPSDGTINSLS
;
A
#
# COMPACT_ATOMS: atom_id res chain seq x y z
N GLY A 1 -30.46 29.24 43.73
CA GLY A 1 -29.58 28.54 42.78
C GLY A 1 -29.29 27.15 43.31
N LYS A 2 -29.70 26.10 42.59
CA LYS A 2 -29.41 24.70 42.97
C LYS A 2 -28.23 24.20 42.14
N VAL A 3 -27.11 23.95 42.81
CA VAL A 3 -25.89 23.36 42.25
C VAL A 3 -26.15 21.89 41.92
N ARG A 4 -25.91 21.48 40.67
CA ARG A 4 -25.95 20.07 40.23
C ARG A 4 -24.65 19.36 40.63
N PRO A 5 -24.69 18.08 41.04
CA PRO A 5 -23.51 17.36 41.49
C PRO A 5 -22.59 17.01 40.30
N LYS A 6 -21.27 17.16 40.50
CA LYS A 6 -20.24 16.72 39.55
C LYS A 6 -20.25 15.20 39.47
N ARG A 7 -20.55 14.65 38.29
CA ARG A 7 -20.45 13.22 37.99
C ARG A 7 -18.97 12.91 37.76
N ASN A 8 -18.38 12.05 38.60
CA ASN A 8 -17.06 11.47 38.37
C ASN A 8 -17.12 10.66 37.06
N VAL A 9 -16.49 11.17 36.01
CA VAL A 9 -16.26 10.41 34.77
C VAL A 9 -14.96 9.65 34.98
N GLN A 10 -15.09 8.41 35.46
CA GLN A 10 -14.02 7.43 35.36
C GLN A 10 -13.83 7.17 33.86
N LYS A 11 -12.71 7.63 33.28
CA LYS A 11 -12.32 7.33 31.90
C LYS A 11 -12.23 5.80 31.78
N ARG A 12 -13.22 5.18 31.13
CA ARG A 12 -13.10 3.81 30.67
C ARG A 12 -12.11 3.83 29.51
N GLU A 13 -10.99 3.14 29.66
CA GLU A 13 -10.15 2.73 28.54
C GLU A 13 -10.98 1.79 27.68
N GLY A 14 -11.62 2.33 26.65
CA GLY A 14 -12.49 1.59 25.74
C GLY A 14 -11.68 1.03 24.59
N PHE A 15 -11.32 -0.26 24.65
CA PHE A 15 -11.08 -1.07 23.47
C PHE A 15 -12.36 -1.06 22.63
N TYR A 16 -12.26 -0.66 21.36
CA TYR A 16 -13.37 -0.80 20.43
C TYR A 16 -13.57 -2.29 20.14
N GLY A 17 -14.63 -2.87 20.72
CA GLY A 17 -15.46 -3.90 20.10
C GLY A 17 -14.83 -5.27 19.80
N ASP A 18 -14.36 -5.99 20.81
CA ASP A 18 -14.09 -7.44 20.68
C ASP A 18 -15.36 -8.28 20.91
N GLY A 19 -16.45 -7.91 20.23
CA GLY A 19 -17.82 -8.25 20.63
C GLY A 19 -18.68 -8.89 19.55
N LEU A 20 -18.12 -9.55 18.54
CA LEU A 20 -18.90 -10.30 17.54
C LEU A 20 -18.78 -11.80 17.76
N VAL A 21 -19.32 -12.27 18.89
CA VAL A 21 -19.53 -13.70 19.16
C VAL A 21 -20.43 -14.28 18.05
N GLY A 22 -19.82 -14.89 17.03
CA GLY A 22 -20.53 -15.66 16.01
C GLY A 22 -20.09 -15.48 14.55
N TYR A 23 -19.30 -14.45 14.20
CA TYR A 23 -18.80 -14.22 12.83
C TYR A 23 -17.31 -14.58 12.63
N ASP A 24 -16.60 -14.93 13.70
CA ASP A 24 -15.14 -15.18 13.74
C ASP A 24 -14.68 -16.52 13.11
N LYS A 25 -15.30 -16.95 12.01
CA LYS A 25 -14.85 -18.11 11.21
C LYS A 25 -14.50 -17.77 9.77
N ASP A 26 -14.91 -16.60 9.28
CA ASP A 26 -14.56 -16.18 7.94
C ASP A 26 -13.18 -15.48 7.98
N PRO A 27 -12.12 -16.05 7.38
CA PRO A 27 -10.79 -15.45 7.36
C PRO A 27 -10.75 -14.07 6.69
N PHE A 28 -11.79 -13.71 5.92
CA PHE A 28 -11.91 -12.42 5.23
C PHE A 28 -12.63 -11.35 6.06
N THR A 29 -13.01 -11.65 7.29
CA THR A 29 -13.62 -10.67 8.20
C THR A 29 -12.63 -9.57 8.53
N LEU A 30 -13.01 -8.31 8.28
CA LEU A 30 -12.19 -7.15 8.63
C LEU A 30 -12.19 -6.89 10.14
N VAL A 31 -11.02 -6.62 10.69
CA VAL A 31 -10.77 -6.37 12.11
C VAL A 31 -10.26 -4.95 12.28
N PRO A 32 -10.96 -4.08 13.04
CA PRO A 32 -10.49 -2.73 13.32
C PRO A 32 -9.12 -2.71 14.02
N VAL A 33 -8.21 -1.85 13.55
CA VAL A 33 -6.94 -1.62 14.22
C VAL A 33 -7.09 -0.89 15.55
N GLY A 34 -6.30 -1.30 16.54
CA GLY A 34 -6.09 -0.56 17.78
C GLY A 34 -5.12 0.61 17.62
N TYR A 35 -5.08 1.49 18.62
CA TYR A 35 -4.14 2.61 18.68
C TYR A 35 -3.41 2.61 20.02
N TYR A 36 -2.11 2.89 19.99
CA TYR A 36 -1.33 3.07 21.20
C TYR A 36 -1.73 4.38 21.90
N ALA A 37 -1.85 4.34 23.23
CA ALA A 37 -2.22 5.52 24.02
C ALA A 37 -1.12 6.59 23.97
N GLN A 38 0.14 6.15 23.95
CA GLN A 38 1.33 7.01 23.79
C GLN A 38 2.25 6.40 22.73
N ALA A 39 2.95 7.24 21.96
CA ALA A 39 3.85 6.78 20.91
C ALA A 39 4.95 5.82 21.43
N LYS A 40 5.40 6.01 22.67
CA LYS A 40 6.38 5.16 23.34
C LYS A 40 5.88 3.74 23.66
N ASP A 41 4.56 3.52 23.61
CA ASP A 41 3.96 2.20 23.86
C ASP A 41 4.05 1.31 22.61
N ALA A 42 4.31 1.91 21.44
CA ALA A 42 4.59 1.17 20.22
C ALA A 42 5.95 0.46 20.31
N PRO A 43 6.11 -0.74 19.72
CA PRO A 43 7.35 -1.50 19.80
C PRO A 43 8.52 -0.76 19.13
N PHE A 44 8.23 0.07 18.14
CA PHE A 44 9.18 0.93 17.44
C PHE A 44 8.45 2.07 16.74
N THR A 45 9.21 3.09 16.35
CA THR A 45 8.71 4.15 15.45
C THR A 45 8.87 3.71 14.00
N VAL A 46 8.00 4.19 13.11
CA VAL A 46 8.07 3.90 11.68
C VAL A 46 8.39 5.19 10.94
N GLU A 47 9.40 5.14 10.07
CA GLU A 47 9.73 6.20 9.11
C GLU A 47 9.69 5.62 7.70
N ILE A 48 9.03 6.32 6.78
CA ILE A 48 8.90 5.88 5.38
C ILE A 48 9.28 7.01 4.43
N GLY A 49 10.11 6.70 3.43
CA GLY A 49 10.43 7.64 2.36
C GLY A 49 9.21 7.99 1.50
N SER A 50 9.06 9.26 1.14
CA SER A 50 7.95 9.71 0.28
C SER A 50 7.91 8.99 -1.08
N ASP A 51 9.07 8.61 -1.63
CA ASP A 51 9.18 7.86 -2.88
C ASP A 51 8.57 6.45 -2.78
N ALA A 52 8.67 5.79 -1.62
CA ALA A 52 8.05 4.49 -1.41
C ALA A 52 6.52 4.61 -1.40
N LEU A 53 5.99 5.66 -0.77
CA LEU A 53 4.55 5.96 -0.78
C LEU A 53 4.06 6.21 -2.21
N LEU A 54 4.80 6.95 -3.04
CA LEU A 54 4.44 7.21 -4.44
C LEU A 54 4.25 5.91 -5.24
N VAL A 55 5.15 4.94 -5.09
CA VAL A 55 5.08 3.65 -5.80
C VAL A 55 3.98 2.75 -5.27
N MET A 56 3.77 2.70 -3.95
CA MET A 56 2.66 1.96 -3.36
C MET A 56 1.30 2.50 -3.83
N GLU A 57 1.15 3.83 -3.77
CA GLU A 57 -0.03 4.57 -4.20
C GLU A 57 -0.32 4.35 -5.68
N PHE A 58 0.70 4.52 -6.54
CA PHE A 58 0.55 4.31 -7.98
C PHE A 58 0.13 2.88 -8.29
N HIS A 59 0.75 1.87 -7.66
CA HIS A 59 0.43 0.47 -7.88
C HIS A 59 -1.01 0.12 -7.48
N ALA A 60 -1.46 0.59 -6.32
CA ALA A 60 -2.80 0.33 -5.80
C ALA A 60 -3.91 0.84 -6.73
N HIS A 61 -3.63 1.88 -7.51
CA HIS A 61 -4.57 2.51 -8.44
C HIS A 61 -4.75 1.75 -9.77
N LEU A 62 -3.99 0.70 -10.06
CA LEU A 62 -3.98 0.07 -11.39
C LEU A 62 -4.97 -1.10 -11.56
N ALA A 63 -5.45 -1.71 -10.48
CA ALA A 63 -6.27 -2.92 -10.54
C ALA A 63 -7.47 -2.89 -9.58
N TYR A 64 -8.56 -3.55 -9.99
CA TYR A 64 -9.71 -3.86 -9.12
C TYR A 64 -9.48 -5.08 -8.23
N THR A 65 -8.50 -5.91 -8.56
CA THR A 65 -8.01 -6.96 -7.66
C THR A 65 -6.96 -6.39 -6.73
N GLU A 66 -6.79 -7.00 -5.56
CA GLU A 66 -5.71 -6.66 -4.65
C GLU A 66 -4.36 -6.83 -5.35
N ILE A 67 -3.47 -5.86 -5.16
CA ILE A 67 -2.06 -5.94 -5.56
C ILE A 67 -1.20 -6.27 -4.35
N ILE A 68 0.07 -6.62 -4.54
CA ILE A 68 0.99 -6.82 -3.41
C ILE A 68 2.41 -6.36 -3.75
N GLY A 69 3.21 -6.04 -2.74
CA GLY A 69 4.64 -5.83 -2.90
C GLY A 69 5.39 -5.84 -1.58
N LEU A 70 6.71 -5.76 -1.67
CA LEU A 70 7.61 -5.82 -0.52
C LEU A 70 8.27 -4.47 -0.25
N LEU A 71 8.58 -4.24 1.03
CA LEU A 71 9.24 -3.04 1.53
C LEU A 71 10.68 -3.38 1.92
N GLY A 72 11.61 -2.61 1.39
CA GLY A 72 13.04 -2.67 1.69
C GLY A 72 13.44 -1.57 2.65
N GLY A 73 14.21 -1.90 3.68
CA GLY A 73 14.51 -0.94 4.74
C GLY A 73 15.51 -1.43 5.77
N ARG A 74 15.52 -0.77 6.94
CA ARG A 74 16.45 -1.04 8.03
C ARG A 74 15.75 -0.90 9.38
N PHE A 75 16.07 -1.80 10.30
CA PHE A 75 15.70 -1.65 11.69
C PHE A 75 16.89 -1.13 12.49
N LEU A 76 16.71 0.04 13.11
CA LEU A 76 17.73 0.74 13.88
C LEU A 76 17.31 0.80 15.35
N LYS A 77 18.27 0.82 16.25
CA LYS A 77 18.07 1.16 17.66
C LYS A 77 18.86 2.40 18.00
N ASP A 78 18.26 3.31 18.75
CA ASP A 78 19.00 4.43 19.33
C ASP A 78 19.78 4.01 20.59
N GLU A 79 20.49 4.97 21.19
CA GLU A 79 21.30 4.76 22.40
C GLU A 79 20.45 4.34 23.61
N GLU A 80 19.16 4.67 23.62
CA GLU A 80 18.20 4.32 24.67
C GLU A 80 17.53 2.95 24.41
N GLY A 81 17.84 2.31 23.28
CA GLY A 81 17.32 1.02 22.87
C GLY A 81 15.95 1.07 22.20
N GLN A 82 15.40 2.25 21.93
CA GLN A 82 14.14 2.43 21.21
C GLN A 82 14.33 2.09 19.74
N GLY A 83 13.47 1.20 19.23
CA GLY A 83 13.48 0.79 17.84
C GLY A 83 12.94 1.86 16.89
N LYS A 84 13.54 1.98 15.72
CA LYS A 84 13.07 2.74 14.56
C LYS A 84 13.17 1.87 13.31
N LEU A 85 12.04 1.59 12.68
CA LEU A 85 11.95 0.90 11.40
C LEU A 85 11.88 1.93 10.28
N LYS A 86 12.91 1.95 9.42
CA LYS A 86 12.98 2.80 8.23
C LYS A 86 12.59 1.99 6.98
N VAL A 87 11.62 2.48 6.22
CA VAL A 87 11.28 1.98 4.88
C VAL A 87 11.88 2.92 3.85
N GLU A 88 12.85 2.41 3.09
CA GLU A 88 13.68 3.20 2.16
C GLU A 88 13.38 2.88 0.69
N TYR A 89 12.87 1.68 0.42
CA TYR A 89 12.61 1.22 -0.93
C TYR A 89 11.36 0.34 -0.98
N VAL A 90 10.76 0.22 -2.16
CA VAL A 90 9.60 -0.64 -2.40
C VAL A 90 9.76 -1.39 -3.70
N PHE A 91 9.30 -2.63 -3.71
CA PHE A 91 9.27 -3.49 -4.88
C PHE A 91 7.83 -3.97 -5.11
N PRO A 92 7.15 -3.46 -6.15
CA PRO A 92 5.88 -4.03 -6.58
C PRO A 92 6.08 -5.48 -7.03
N CYS A 93 5.36 -6.41 -6.41
CA CYS A 93 5.45 -7.83 -6.76
C CYS A 93 4.27 -8.21 -7.66
N ARG A 94 4.48 -9.21 -8.51
CA ARG A 94 3.36 -9.87 -9.18
C ARG A 94 2.55 -10.64 -8.15
N SER A 95 1.25 -10.72 -8.37
CA SER A 95 0.37 -11.57 -7.59
C SER A 95 -0.41 -12.53 -8.47
N THR A 96 -0.70 -13.69 -7.91
CA THR A 96 -1.73 -14.58 -8.43
C THR A 96 -3.00 -14.37 -7.61
N SER A 97 -4.04 -13.81 -8.24
CA SER A 97 -5.34 -13.65 -7.60
C SER A 97 -6.22 -14.86 -7.87
N THR A 98 -6.47 -15.70 -6.88
CA THR A 98 -7.41 -16.83 -7.00
C THR A 98 -8.79 -16.44 -6.49
N GLY A 99 -9.35 -15.31 -6.96
CA GLY A 99 -10.71 -14.83 -6.65
C GLY A 99 -10.97 -14.39 -5.21
N THR A 100 -10.32 -15.01 -4.22
CA THR A 100 -10.45 -14.76 -2.78
C THR A 100 -9.11 -14.47 -2.11
N GLN A 101 -8.00 -14.57 -2.82
CA GLN A 101 -6.68 -14.40 -2.21
C GLN A 101 -5.72 -13.74 -3.19
N CYS A 102 -4.94 -12.80 -2.67
CA CYS A 102 -3.74 -12.27 -3.29
C CYS A 102 -2.51 -13.01 -2.71
N GLU A 103 -1.85 -13.85 -3.50
CA GLU A 103 -0.56 -14.44 -3.15
C GLU A 103 0.55 -13.78 -3.94
N MET A 104 1.67 -13.51 -3.27
CA MET A 104 2.88 -13.00 -3.92
C MET A 104 3.50 -14.09 -4.79
N ASP A 105 3.83 -13.74 -6.02
CA ASP A 105 4.59 -14.61 -6.92
C ASP A 105 6.00 -14.88 -6.34
N PRO A 106 6.41 -16.15 -6.13
CA PRO A 106 7.70 -16.48 -5.54
C PRO A 106 8.90 -15.91 -6.32
N ALA A 107 8.80 -15.81 -7.65
CA ALA A 107 9.89 -15.23 -8.46
C ALA A 107 10.03 -13.73 -8.19
N SER A 108 8.92 -13.01 -8.02
CA SER A 108 8.91 -11.60 -7.63
C SER A 108 9.46 -11.39 -6.20
N GLU A 109 9.15 -12.30 -5.29
CA GLU A 109 9.68 -12.28 -3.92
C GLU A 109 11.21 -12.44 -3.88
N VAL A 110 11.75 -13.37 -4.68
CA VAL A 110 13.21 -13.56 -4.83
C VAL A 110 13.86 -12.32 -5.45
N ALA A 111 13.28 -11.77 -6.53
CA ALA A 111 13.81 -10.57 -7.18
C ALA A 111 13.85 -9.36 -6.24
N ALA A 112 12.81 -9.18 -5.43
CA ALA A 112 12.77 -8.13 -4.42
C ALA A 112 13.88 -8.28 -3.37
N ARG A 113 14.07 -9.50 -2.84
CA ARG A 113 15.15 -9.80 -1.88
C ARG A 113 16.54 -9.55 -2.46
N GLU A 114 16.78 -9.98 -3.69
CA GLU A 114 18.04 -9.74 -4.38
C GLU A 114 18.30 -8.24 -4.58
N LEU A 115 17.29 -7.48 -5.00
CA LEU A 115 17.42 -6.03 -5.16
C LEU A 115 17.69 -5.32 -3.82
N PHE A 116 16.97 -5.69 -2.76
CA PHE A 116 17.18 -5.11 -1.44
C PHE A 116 18.58 -5.45 -0.92
N GLY A 117 19.03 -6.69 -1.07
CA GLY A 117 20.39 -7.12 -0.73
C GLY A 117 21.47 -6.33 -1.47
N GLN A 118 21.30 -6.08 -2.78
CA GLN A 118 22.22 -5.23 -3.57
C GLN A 118 22.29 -3.79 -3.06
N LYS A 119 21.19 -3.28 -2.48
CA LYS A 119 21.13 -1.94 -1.85
C LYS A 119 21.51 -1.95 -0.37
N GLY A 120 21.87 -3.11 0.21
CA GLY A 120 22.17 -3.26 1.64
C GLY A 120 20.95 -3.02 2.53
N LEU A 121 19.77 -3.41 2.06
CA LEU A 121 18.48 -3.30 2.75
C LEU A 121 17.94 -4.70 3.08
N ASP A 122 17.18 -4.78 4.16
CA ASP A 122 16.43 -5.96 4.56
C ASP A 122 14.97 -5.85 4.10
N VAL A 123 14.28 -6.98 4.00
CA VAL A 123 12.81 -6.97 3.87
C VAL A 123 12.22 -6.60 5.23
N VAL A 124 11.51 -5.47 5.28
CA VAL A 124 10.95 -4.91 6.53
C VAL A 124 9.42 -4.83 6.53
N GLY A 125 8.77 -5.27 5.46
CA GLY A 125 7.32 -5.24 5.39
C GLY A 125 6.77 -5.64 4.03
N TRP A 126 5.45 -5.60 3.94
CA TRP A 126 4.69 -5.74 2.70
C TRP A 126 3.65 -4.63 2.58
N TYR A 127 3.10 -4.47 1.38
CA TYR A 127 1.89 -3.72 1.16
C TYR A 127 0.93 -4.46 0.23
N HIS A 128 -0.38 -4.28 0.42
CA HIS A 128 -1.40 -4.67 -0.55
C HIS A 128 -2.47 -3.60 -0.67
N SER A 129 -3.41 -3.79 -1.60
CA SER A 129 -4.55 -2.89 -1.76
C SER A 129 -5.86 -3.55 -1.35
N HIS A 130 -6.78 -2.76 -0.79
CA HIS A 130 -8.20 -3.05 -0.71
C HIS A 130 -8.91 -2.08 -1.67
N PRO A 131 -9.03 -2.39 -2.98
CA PRO A 131 -9.29 -1.38 -4.01
C PRO A 131 -10.54 -0.54 -3.75
N THR A 132 -11.61 -1.14 -3.22
CA THR A 132 -12.93 -0.51 -3.12
C THR A 132 -13.55 -0.52 -1.72
N PHE A 133 -12.82 -0.94 -0.69
CA PHE A 133 -13.32 -1.05 0.68
C PHE A 133 -12.25 -0.66 1.71
N GLU A 134 -12.63 -0.54 2.98
CA GLU A 134 -11.77 0.03 4.02
C GLU A 134 -10.41 -0.70 4.16
N PRO A 135 -9.32 0.04 4.43
CA PRO A 135 -7.99 -0.53 4.61
C PRO A 135 -7.80 -1.12 6.02
N GLN A 136 -8.81 -1.79 6.57
CA GLN A 136 -8.68 -2.56 7.81
C GLN A 136 -8.17 -3.96 7.46
N PRO A 137 -7.27 -4.57 8.23
CA PRO A 137 -6.82 -5.93 7.96
C PRO A 137 -7.95 -6.95 8.15
N SER A 138 -8.00 -7.97 7.30
CA SER A 138 -8.78 -9.18 7.54
C SER A 138 -8.09 -10.09 8.58
N ILE A 139 -8.80 -11.09 9.11
CA ILE A 139 -8.20 -12.13 9.96
C ILE A 139 -7.01 -12.80 9.23
N ARG A 140 -7.15 -13.06 7.93
CA ARG A 140 -6.09 -13.61 7.09
C ARG A 140 -4.86 -12.70 7.04
N ASP A 141 -5.06 -11.40 6.91
CA ASP A 141 -3.95 -10.43 6.88
C ASP A 141 -3.20 -10.42 8.21
N ILE A 142 -3.93 -10.56 9.33
CA ILE A 142 -3.35 -10.65 10.67
C ILE A 142 -2.51 -11.92 10.82
N GLU A 143 -2.99 -13.06 10.32
CA GLU A 143 -2.27 -14.34 10.34
C GLU A 143 -1.00 -14.28 9.49
N ASN A 144 -1.10 -13.76 8.26
CA ASN A 144 0.04 -13.58 7.36
C ASN A 144 1.08 -12.61 7.96
N GLN A 145 0.63 -11.46 8.47
CA GLN A 145 1.49 -10.48 9.11
C GLN A 145 2.16 -11.03 10.37
N THR A 146 1.45 -11.84 11.17
CA THR A 146 2.04 -12.51 12.34
C THR A 146 3.12 -13.49 11.91
N SER A 147 2.86 -14.28 10.87
CA SER A 147 3.83 -15.24 10.33
C SER A 147 5.11 -14.54 9.83
N TYR A 148 4.98 -13.40 9.16
CA TYR A 148 6.14 -12.60 8.75
C TYR A 148 6.86 -11.97 9.94
N GLN A 149 6.14 -11.44 10.92
CA GLN A 149 6.77 -10.92 12.14
C GLN A 149 7.59 -11.97 12.89
N ASP A 150 7.09 -13.20 12.95
CA ASP A 150 7.82 -14.33 13.54
C ASP A 150 9.03 -14.73 12.69
N LEU A 151 8.89 -14.75 11.36
CA LEU A 151 9.97 -15.09 10.43
C LEU A 151 11.13 -14.08 10.48
N PHE A 152 10.82 -12.79 10.59
CA PHE A 152 11.80 -11.70 10.63
C PHE A 152 12.13 -11.26 12.06
N ARG A 153 11.79 -12.06 13.06
CA ARG A 153 12.08 -11.78 14.45
C ARG A 153 13.59 -11.78 14.71
N ASN A 154 14.08 -10.76 15.41
CA ASN A 154 15.43 -10.76 15.93
C ASN A 154 15.48 -11.67 17.17
N GLU A 155 16.17 -12.80 17.08
CA GLU A 155 16.25 -13.77 18.19
C GLU A 155 16.93 -13.23 19.45
N ALA A 156 17.90 -12.32 19.29
CA ALA A 156 18.65 -11.78 20.43
C ALA A 156 17.85 -10.75 21.23
N SER A 157 17.09 -9.88 20.56
CA SER A 157 16.30 -8.83 21.21
C SER A 157 14.82 -9.18 21.38
N GLY A 158 14.32 -10.14 20.60
CA GLY A 158 12.91 -10.49 20.53
C GLY A 158 12.03 -9.46 19.80
N ASP A 159 12.64 -8.52 19.08
CA ASP A 159 11.93 -7.54 18.25
C ASP A 159 11.36 -8.21 16.99
N GLU A 160 10.17 -7.78 16.58
CA GLU A 160 9.49 -8.23 15.35
C GLU A 160 9.32 -7.03 14.40
N PRO A 161 10.42 -6.50 13.81
CA PRO A 161 10.46 -5.23 13.08
C PRO A 161 9.92 -5.35 11.66
N PHE A 162 8.66 -5.76 11.54
CA PHE A 162 8.02 -6.04 10.26
C PHE A 162 6.62 -5.41 10.24
N ILE A 163 6.27 -4.67 9.19
CA ILE A 163 5.01 -3.92 9.09
C ILE A 163 4.24 -4.23 7.82
N GLY A 164 2.91 -4.08 7.87
CA GLY A 164 2.03 -4.21 6.71
C GLY A 164 1.40 -2.86 6.36
N PHE A 165 1.20 -2.61 5.06
CA PHE A 165 0.43 -1.48 4.57
C PHE A 165 -0.78 -1.95 3.75
N ILE A 166 -1.94 -1.34 3.99
CA ILE A 166 -3.14 -1.56 3.20
C ILE A 166 -3.59 -0.24 2.59
N ILE A 167 -3.71 -0.19 1.27
CA ILE A 167 -4.09 1.01 0.52
C ILE A 167 -5.48 0.83 -0.08
N SER A 168 -6.38 1.76 0.20
CA SER A 168 -7.72 1.81 -0.40
C SER A 168 -7.90 3.06 -1.27
N PRO A 169 -7.78 2.94 -2.59
CA PRO A 169 -7.90 4.06 -3.51
C PRO A 169 -9.33 4.37 -3.95
N TYR A 170 -10.28 3.44 -3.91
CA TYR A 170 -11.61 3.65 -4.49
C TYR A 170 -12.76 3.24 -3.57
N ASN A 171 -12.59 3.42 -2.25
CA ASN A 171 -13.68 3.28 -1.30
C ASN A 171 -14.76 4.35 -1.52
N GLN A 172 -15.95 3.94 -1.99
CA GLN A 172 -17.06 4.84 -2.33
C GLN A 172 -17.64 5.57 -1.12
N GLU A 173 -17.51 5.00 0.09
CA GLU A 173 -17.96 5.67 1.33
C GLU A 173 -17.16 6.96 1.59
N TYR A 174 -15.91 6.99 1.13
CA TYR A 174 -15.00 8.11 1.26
C TYR A 174 -14.51 8.56 -0.13
N ALA A 175 -15.44 8.91 -1.01
CA ALA A 175 -15.17 9.39 -2.36
C ALA A 175 -14.51 10.79 -2.41
N ASN A 176 -13.29 10.88 -1.87
CA ASN A 176 -12.46 12.07 -1.86
C ASN A 176 -11.26 11.95 -2.81
N ASP A 177 -10.39 12.96 -2.80
CA ASP A 177 -9.24 13.09 -3.69
C ASP A 177 -8.00 12.31 -3.25
N ARG A 178 -8.08 11.59 -2.13
CA ARG A 178 -6.97 10.85 -1.51
C ARG A 178 -7.31 9.38 -1.34
N SER A 179 -6.28 8.55 -1.26
CA SER A 179 -6.43 7.17 -0.84
C SER A 179 -6.32 7.05 0.67
N GLN A 180 -6.96 6.02 1.21
CA GLN A 180 -6.82 5.67 2.62
C GLN A 180 -5.65 4.71 2.74
N ILE A 181 -4.67 5.01 3.58
CA ILE A 181 -3.48 4.18 3.80
C ILE A 181 -3.42 3.80 5.28
N GLN A 182 -3.43 2.50 5.56
CA GLN A 182 -3.28 1.96 6.90
C GLN A 182 -1.95 1.24 7.02
N CYS A 183 -1.04 1.72 7.88
CA CYS A 183 0.12 0.95 8.31
C CYS A 183 -0.22 0.21 9.60
N LEU A 184 0.15 -1.07 9.69
CA LEU A 184 -0.19 -1.91 10.83
C LEU A 184 0.99 -2.78 11.29
N HIS A 185 0.96 -3.08 12.58
CA HIS A 185 1.81 -4.06 13.26
C HIS A 185 0.91 -4.91 14.16
N ILE A 186 1.20 -6.20 14.28
CA ILE A 186 0.41 -7.10 15.12
C ILE A 186 1.07 -7.20 16.51
N SER A 187 0.32 -6.80 17.52
CA SER A 187 0.81 -6.78 18.91
C SER A 187 0.95 -8.18 19.49
N LYS A 188 1.60 -8.30 20.66
CA LYS A 188 1.66 -9.57 21.41
C LYS A 188 0.35 -9.91 22.16
N LYS A 189 -0.65 -9.03 22.12
CA LYS A 189 -1.94 -9.23 22.80
C LYS A 189 -2.86 -10.08 21.92
N TRP A 190 -3.55 -11.03 22.53
CA TRP A 190 -4.52 -11.89 21.85
C TRP A 190 -5.94 -11.31 21.94
N SER A 191 -6.78 -11.62 20.97
CA SER A 191 -8.24 -11.42 21.07
C SER A 191 -8.81 -12.19 22.26
N THR A 192 -9.98 -11.79 22.76
CA THR A 192 -10.67 -12.51 23.86
C THR A 192 -11.04 -13.94 23.47
N THR A 193 -11.25 -14.19 22.18
CA THR A 193 -11.47 -15.52 21.61
C THR A 193 -10.18 -16.33 21.43
N ASN A 194 -9.01 -15.71 21.62
CA ASN A 194 -7.68 -16.29 21.45
C ASN A 194 -7.46 -16.91 20.05
N GLN A 195 -8.05 -16.31 19.02
CA GLN A 195 -7.93 -16.77 17.63
C GLN A 195 -6.82 -16.05 16.89
N TYR A 196 -6.64 -14.75 17.13
CA TYR A 196 -5.61 -13.94 16.49
C TYR A 196 -5.02 -12.93 17.47
N ARG A 197 -3.84 -12.43 17.13
CA ARG A 197 -3.18 -11.32 17.84
C ARG A 197 -3.74 -9.98 17.35
N LEU A 198 -3.89 -9.01 18.25
CA LEU A 198 -4.58 -7.76 17.95
C LEU A 198 -3.74 -6.86 17.04
N PRO A 199 -4.31 -6.36 15.91
CA PRO A 199 -3.65 -5.41 15.03
C PRO A 199 -3.64 -4.00 15.62
N PHE A 200 -2.55 -3.27 15.44
CA PHE A 200 -2.40 -1.88 15.85
C PHE A 200 -1.93 -1.01 14.68
N ALA A 201 -2.50 0.18 14.58
CA ALA A 201 -2.07 1.20 13.64
C ALA A 201 -0.68 1.73 14.02
N CYS A 202 0.24 1.78 13.05
CA CYS A 202 1.53 2.44 13.20
C CYS A 202 1.44 3.90 12.74
N ILE A 203 1.82 4.83 13.62
CA ILE A 203 2.01 6.22 13.23
C ILE A 203 3.34 6.31 12.48
N GLN A 204 3.27 6.71 11.21
CA GLN A 204 4.45 6.84 10.36
C GLN A 204 4.92 8.30 10.33
N GLN A 205 6.24 8.48 10.34
CA GLN A 205 6.90 9.73 9.96
C GLN A 205 7.31 9.65 8.49
N ILE A 206 7.02 10.69 7.72
CA ILE A 206 7.40 10.72 6.30
C ILE A 206 8.79 11.37 6.19
N GLU A 207 9.75 10.61 5.67
CA GLU A 207 11.04 11.14 5.23
C GLU A 207 10.84 11.80 3.86
N GLN A 208 10.79 13.13 3.86
CA GLN A 208 10.47 13.93 2.68
C GLN A 208 11.65 13.96 1.70
N GLN A 209 11.43 13.48 0.49
CA GLN A 209 12.39 13.62 -0.60
C GLN A 209 12.13 14.93 -1.35
N LEU A 210 13.13 15.79 -1.40
CA LEU A 210 13.07 17.08 -2.12
C LEU A 210 13.31 16.94 -3.64
N GLN A 211 13.55 15.71 -4.10
CA GLN A 211 13.71 15.32 -5.50
C GLN A 211 13.20 13.88 -5.65
N ILE A 212 12.60 13.54 -6.80
CA ILE A 212 12.14 12.17 -7.06
C ILE A 212 13.29 11.33 -7.59
N ASN A 213 13.50 10.15 -7.01
CA ASN A 213 14.46 9.19 -7.53
C ASN A 213 14.01 8.66 -8.91
N GLN A 214 14.95 8.52 -9.84
CA GLN A 214 14.69 7.95 -11.17
C GLN A 214 14.09 6.54 -11.11
N ASP A 215 14.42 5.78 -10.06
CA ASP A 215 13.85 4.45 -9.79
C ASP A 215 12.31 4.48 -9.68
N VAL A 216 11.72 5.60 -9.21
CA VAL A 216 10.24 5.76 -9.09
C VAL A 216 9.58 5.79 -10.47
N LEU A 217 10.10 6.60 -11.39
CA LEU A 217 9.56 6.68 -12.75
C LEU A 217 9.72 5.36 -13.51
N ALA A 218 10.86 4.68 -13.31
CA ALA A 218 11.08 3.35 -13.88
C ALA A 218 10.07 2.33 -13.32
N ALA A 219 9.78 2.37 -12.01
CA ALA A 219 8.77 1.53 -11.39
C ALA A 219 7.37 1.79 -11.98
N PHE A 220 6.97 3.06 -12.13
CA PHE A 220 5.67 3.41 -12.72
C PHE A 220 5.54 2.88 -14.15
N LEU A 221 6.57 3.09 -14.99
CA LEU A 221 6.54 2.62 -16.37
C LEU A 221 6.45 1.09 -16.45
N ASN A 222 7.17 0.36 -15.59
CA ASN A 222 7.12 -1.10 -15.54
C ASN A 222 5.73 -1.58 -15.10
N LEU A 223 5.14 -0.96 -14.08
CA LEU A 223 3.78 -1.24 -13.64
C LEU A 223 2.75 -0.98 -14.74
N LEU A 224 2.84 0.14 -15.46
CA LEU A 224 1.93 0.41 -16.58
C LEU A 224 2.05 -0.66 -17.67
N LYS A 225 3.26 -1.09 -18.01
CA LYS A 225 3.49 -2.16 -19.00
C LYS A 225 2.93 -3.50 -18.54
N GLU A 226 3.01 -3.80 -17.25
CA GLU A 226 2.49 -5.04 -16.68
C GLU A 226 0.96 -5.05 -16.64
N TYR A 227 0.34 -3.95 -16.22
CA TYR A 227 -1.11 -3.87 -16.01
C TYR A 227 -1.91 -3.41 -17.25
N LYS A 228 -1.27 -2.95 -18.33
CA LYS A 228 -1.98 -2.39 -19.52
C LYS A 228 -3.02 -3.32 -20.13
N ASP A 229 -2.76 -4.62 -20.11
CA ASP A 229 -3.62 -5.68 -20.67
C ASP A 229 -4.19 -6.58 -19.56
N TYR A 230 -4.08 -6.17 -18.28
CA TYR A 230 -4.60 -6.94 -17.16
C TYR A 230 -6.13 -6.95 -17.18
N GLU A 231 -6.73 -8.13 -17.01
CA GLU A 231 -8.18 -8.33 -17.13
C GLU A 231 -8.96 -7.43 -16.16
N ASN A 232 -8.47 -7.29 -14.93
CA ASN A 232 -9.10 -6.50 -13.88
C ASN A 232 -8.47 -5.10 -13.74
N LYS A 233 -7.90 -4.55 -14.82
CA LYS A 233 -7.31 -3.19 -14.78
C LYS A 233 -8.38 -2.13 -14.48
N ILE A 234 -7.96 -1.08 -13.80
CA ILE A 234 -8.80 0.10 -13.55
C ILE A 234 -8.97 0.89 -14.84
N ASP A 235 -10.21 1.13 -15.24
CA ASP A 235 -10.49 2.14 -16.27
C ASP A 235 -10.32 3.54 -15.66
N MET A 236 -9.23 4.20 -16.04
CA MET A 236 -8.83 5.53 -15.56
C MET A 236 -9.73 6.66 -16.09
N THR A 237 -10.56 6.39 -17.11
CA THR A 237 -11.47 7.38 -17.72
C THR A 237 -12.80 7.50 -16.97
N LEU A 238 -13.16 6.47 -16.19
CA LEU A 238 -14.38 6.49 -15.39
C LEU A 238 -14.27 7.46 -14.21
N SER A 239 -15.42 7.92 -13.73
CA SER A 239 -15.51 8.83 -12.59
C SER A 239 -15.30 8.13 -11.25
N PHE A 240 -14.81 8.90 -10.28
CA PHE A 240 -14.84 8.60 -8.87
C PHE A 240 -15.12 9.89 -8.10
N GLY A 241 -16.29 9.96 -7.46
CA GLY A 241 -16.79 11.22 -6.91
C GLY A 241 -17.01 12.26 -8.02
N SER A 242 -16.39 13.42 -7.89
CA SER A 242 -16.51 14.55 -8.83
C SER A 242 -15.42 14.61 -9.92
N GLN A 243 -14.49 13.66 -9.95
CA GLN A 243 -13.32 13.66 -10.85
C GLN A 243 -13.14 12.34 -11.58
N SER A 244 -12.26 12.29 -12.58
CA SER A 244 -11.85 11.02 -13.19
C SER A 244 -10.95 10.23 -12.24
N ARG A 245 -10.86 8.92 -12.44
CA ARG A 245 -9.93 8.06 -11.67
C ARG A 245 -8.47 8.39 -11.96
N LEU A 246 -8.15 8.87 -13.17
CA LEU A 246 -6.84 9.44 -13.48
C LEU A 246 -6.57 10.67 -12.61
N ASP A 247 -7.48 11.64 -12.56
CA ASP A 247 -7.30 12.84 -11.75
C ASP A 247 -7.25 12.50 -10.25
N LYS A 248 -7.97 11.46 -9.82
CA LYS A 248 -7.82 10.92 -8.45
C LYS A 248 -6.41 10.38 -8.20
N LEU A 249 -5.87 9.55 -9.09
CA LEU A 249 -4.50 9.05 -8.98
C LEU A 249 -3.51 10.22 -8.85
N ILE A 250 -3.61 11.21 -9.74
CA ILE A 250 -2.75 12.40 -9.70
C ILE A 250 -2.90 13.17 -8.38
N SER A 251 -4.13 13.36 -7.89
CA SER A 251 -4.39 14.02 -6.60
C SER A 251 -3.84 13.25 -5.41
N SER A 252 -3.90 11.91 -5.46
CA SER A 252 -3.39 11.04 -4.40
C SER A 252 -1.86 10.99 -4.39
N LEU A 253 -1.19 11.03 -5.55
CA LEU A 253 0.27 11.16 -5.62
C LEU A 253 0.74 12.53 -5.07
N LYS A 254 -0.01 13.60 -5.37
CA LYS A 254 0.37 14.97 -4.98
C LYS A 254 0.61 15.14 -3.49
N VAL A 255 -0.11 14.41 -2.62
CA VAL A 255 0.05 14.54 -1.17
C VAL A 255 1.36 13.97 -0.63
N HIS A 256 2.08 13.19 -1.45
CA HIS A 256 3.38 12.60 -1.12
C HIS A 256 4.55 13.36 -1.75
N LEU A 257 4.29 14.44 -2.49
CA LEU A 257 5.33 15.25 -3.12
C LEU A 257 5.78 16.40 -2.21
N HIS A 258 7.09 16.57 -2.10
CA HIS A 258 7.71 17.58 -1.24
C HIS A 258 8.73 18.46 -1.98
N MET A 259 8.71 18.46 -3.32
CA MET A 259 9.52 19.37 -4.15
C MET A 259 8.89 20.77 -4.24
N SER A 260 9.47 21.65 -5.06
CA SER A 260 8.86 22.94 -5.37
C SER A 260 7.48 22.78 -6.03
N PRO A 261 6.56 23.76 -5.89
CA PRO A 261 5.26 23.72 -6.57
C PRO A 261 5.37 23.48 -8.08
N GLU A 262 6.31 24.15 -8.74
CA GLU A 262 6.55 24.03 -10.18
C GLU A 262 7.03 22.63 -10.57
N ASP A 263 7.97 22.07 -9.81
CA ASP A 263 8.47 20.70 -10.05
C ASP A 263 7.40 19.65 -9.79
N ASN A 264 6.57 19.85 -8.75
CA ASN A 264 5.44 18.97 -8.46
C ASN A 264 4.43 18.97 -9.61
N GLU A 265 4.08 20.15 -10.15
CA GLU A 265 3.16 20.25 -11.29
C GLU A 265 3.75 19.60 -12.55
N SER A 266 5.03 19.85 -12.84
CA SER A 266 5.71 19.25 -13.98
C SER A 266 5.78 17.72 -13.88
N PHE A 267 6.11 17.20 -12.70
CA PHE A 267 6.14 15.76 -12.44
C PHE A 267 4.76 15.13 -12.61
N LEU A 268 3.72 15.70 -11.99
CA LEU A 268 2.35 15.16 -12.08
C LEU A 268 1.80 15.19 -13.51
N GLU A 269 2.08 16.24 -14.28
CA GLU A 269 1.70 16.30 -15.69
C GLU A 269 2.43 15.23 -16.52
N ASN A 270 3.71 14.97 -16.25
CA ASN A 270 4.44 13.87 -16.87
C ASN A 270 3.79 12.51 -16.56
N ILE A 271 3.43 12.25 -15.29
CA ILE A 271 2.74 11.02 -14.90
C ILE A 271 1.38 10.89 -15.60
N LYS A 272 0.62 11.99 -15.67
CA LYS A 272 -0.69 12.00 -16.35
C LYS A 272 -0.55 11.60 -17.82
N GLN A 273 0.42 12.19 -18.54
CA GLN A 273 0.72 11.84 -19.92
C GLN A 273 1.19 10.38 -20.06
N MET A 274 2.03 9.92 -19.14
CA MET A 274 2.53 8.53 -19.12
C MET A 274 1.40 7.51 -18.99
N VAL A 275 0.46 7.73 -18.07
CA VAL A 275 -0.72 6.86 -17.89
C VAL A 275 -1.63 6.91 -19.12
N GLN A 276 -1.85 8.10 -19.69
CA GLN A 276 -2.64 8.24 -20.91
C GLN A 276 -2.05 7.43 -22.09
N GLN A 277 -0.74 7.50 -22.28
CA GLN A 277 -0.05 6.85 -23.39
C GLN A 277 0.11 5.34 -23.21
N HIS A 278 0.43 4.88 -22.00
CA HIS A 278 0.83 3.48 -21.78
C HIS A 278 -0.25 2.59 -21.15
N PHE A 279 -1.32 3.16 -20.61
CA PHE A 279 -2.33 2.40 -19.86
C PHE A 279 -3.76 2.59 -20.40
N ILE A 280 -4.09 3.80 -20.85
CA ILE A 280 -5.40 4.13 -21.42
C ILE A 280 -5.43 3.87 -22.93
N GLN A 281 -4.50 4.44 -23.69
CA GLN A 281 -4.46 4.26 -25.14
C GLN A 281 -3.91 2.88 -25.49
N HIS A 282 -4.64 2.14 -26.33
CA HIS A 282 -4.06 0.98 -27.00
C HIS A 282 -3.09 1.49 -28.07
N PRO A 283 -1.85 0.95 -28.16
CA PRO A 283 -0.97 1.28 -29.27
C PRO A 283 -1.74 0.98 -30.55
N THR A 284 -1.93 2.01 -31.37
CA THR A 284 -2.62 1.91 -32.65
C THR A 284 -1.90 0.82 -33.43
N GLN A 285 -2.58 -0.30 -33.72
CA GLN A 285 -2.12 -1.21 -34.75
C GLN A 285 -1.95 -0.35 -36.00
N THR A 286 -0.69 -0.16 -36.41
CA THR A 286 -0.37 0.49 -37.67
C THR A 286 -1.03 -0.38 -38.72
N THR A 287 -2.16 0.08 -39.25
CA THR A 287 -2.82 -0.53 -40.40
C THR A 287 -1.83 -0.46 -41.54
N VAL A 288 -1.13 -1.57 -41.78
CA VAL A 288 -0.43 -1.80 -43.03
C VAL A 288 -1.51 -1.80 -44.09
N GLN A 289 -1.66 -0.69 -44.81
CA GLN A 289 -2.47 -0.65 -46.01
C GLN A 289 -1.94 -1.75 -46.96
N PRO A 290 -2.80 -2.61 -47.51
CA PRO A 290 -2.36 -3.49 -48.57
C PRO A 290 -1.94 -2.61 -49.74
N SER A 291 -0.66 -2.67 -50.10
CA SER A 291 -0.18 -2.07 -51.34
C SER A 291 -0.91 -2.74 -52.50
N ASP A 292 -1.73 -1.97 -53.21
CA ASP A 292 -2.30 -2.34 -54.50
C ASP A 292 -1.16 -2.66 -55.47
N GLY A 293 -0.80 -3.95 -55.53
CA GLY A 293 0.06 -4.51 -56.53
C GLY A 293 -0.74 -4.73 -57.81
N THR A 294 -0.71 -3.72 -58.68
CA THR A 294 -1.17 -3.80 -60.06
C THR A 294 -0.45 -4.96 -60.77
N ILE A 295 -1.15 -6.07 -61.01
CA ILE A 295 -0.66 -7.09 -61.94
C ILE A 295 -1.00 -6.59 -63.35
N ASN A 296 0.01 -5.99 -63.99
CA ASN A 296 0.00 -5.78 -65.43
C ASN A 296 -0.01 -7.15 -66.13
N SER A 297 -0.97 -7.30 -67.04
CA SER A 297 -0.92 -8.23 -68.15
C SER A 297 0.34 -8.00 -68.99
N LEU A 298 0.96 -9.08 -69.49
CA LEU A 298 1.36 -9.27 -70.90
C LEU A 298 2.17 -10.57 -71.08
N SER A 299 1.78 -11.29 -72.15
CA SER A 299 2.43 -12.40 -72.88
C SER A 299 2.73 -13.70 -72.16
#